data_AF-A0A135Z4H0-F1
#
_entry.id   AF-A0A135Z4H0-F1
#
_cell.length_a   1.000
_cell.length_b   1.000
_cell.length_c   1.000
_cell.angle_alpha   90.00
_cell.angle_beta   90.00
_cell.angle_gamma   90.00
#
_symmetry.space_group_name_H-M   'P 1'
#
loop_
_entity.id
_entity.type
_entity.pdbx_description
1 polymer ?
#
loop_
_entity_poly.entity_id
_entity_poly.type
_entity_poly.pdbx_seq_one_letter_code
_entity_poly.pdbx_strand_id
1 'polypeptide(L)' 'MLEFENEAMCMFQAILGVSEYLYRLRELELMHDGKIPIMVQERANWPKKIGHNELCPCGSGKKYNRCHGR' A
#
# COMPACT_ATOMS: atom_id res chain seq x y z
N MET A 1 -26.08 14.22 -22.39
CA MET A 1 -25.51 14.17 -21.03
C MET A 1 -25.07 12.75 -20.69
N LEU A 2 -25.97 11.75 -20.75
CA LEU A 2 -25.65 10.34 -20.53
C LEU A 2 -24.58 9.77 -21.49
N GLU A 3 -24.59 10.16 -22.77
CA GLU A 3 -23.59 9.71 -23.75
C GLU A 3 -22.16 10.15 -23.39
N PHE A 4 -22.00 11.38 -22.91
CA PHE A 4 -20.72 11.91 -22.46
C PHE A 4 -20.21 11.17 -21.21
N GLU A 5 -21.10 10.86 -20.27
CA GLU A 5 -20.77 10.07 -19.08
C GLU A 5 -20.34 8.66 -19.47
N ASN A 6 -21.06 8.02 -20.40
CA ASN A 6 -20.72 6.69 -20.90
C ASN A 6 -19.36 6.68 -21.61
N GLU A 7 -19.08 7.67 -22.46
CA GLU A 7 -17.79 7.79 -23.15
C GLU A 7 -16.64 8.03 -22.17
N ALA A 8 -16.84 8.90 -21.17
CA ALA A 8 -15.88 9.10 -20.10
C ALA A 8 -15.62 7.79 -19.33
N MET A 9 -16.67 7.04 -18.99
CA MET A 9 -16.55 5.75 -18.33
C MET A 9 -15.77 4.73 -19.19
N CYS A 10 -16.00 4.68 -20.49
CA CYS A 10 -15.24 3.82 -21.40
C CYS A 10 -13.76 4.23 -21.45
N MET A 11 -13.44 5.53 -21.47
CA MET A 11 -12.06 5.99 -21.41
C MET A 11 -11.39 5.60 -20.09
N PHE A 12 -12.09 5.75 -18.96
CA PHE A 12 -11.55 5.30 -17.66
C PHE A 12 -11.33 3.79 -17.62
N GLN A 13 -12.26 3.00 -18.15
CA GLN A 13 -12.10 1.54 -18.26
C GLN A 13 -10.88 1.17 -19.11
N ALA A 14 -10.66 1.86 -20.23
CA ALA A 14 -9.49 1.65 -21.08
C ALA A 14 -8.20 1.98 -20.33
N ILE A 15 -8.15 3.11 -19.62
CA ILE A 15 -7.00 3.51 -18.80
C ILE A 15 -6.70 2.48 -17.71
N LEU A 16 -7.73 1.99 -17.01
CA LEU A 16 -7.58 0.96 -16.00
C LEU A 16 -7.07 -0.36 -16.59
N GLY A 17 -7.60 -0.78 -17.73
CA GLY A 17 -7.14 -1.98 -18.44
C GLY A 17 -5.68 -1.88 -18.88
N VAL A 18 -5.27 -0.73 -19.43
CA VAL A 18 -3.86 -0.47 -19.80
C VAL A 18 -2.97 -0.49 -18.56
N SER A 19 -3.41 0.14 -17.47
CA SER A 19 -2.64 0.20 -16.22
C SER A 19 -2.43 -1.19 -15.61
N GLU A 20 -3.47 -2.03 -15.61
CA GLU A 20 -3.40 -3.42 -15.15
C GLU A 20 -2.44 -4.25 -16.03
N TYR A 21 -2.53 -4.09 -17.36
CA TYR A 21 -1.63 -4.77 -18.29
C TYR A 21 -0.15 -4.40 -18.04
N LEU A 22 0.14 -3.10 -17.90
CA LEU A 22 1.50 -2.62 -17.60
C LEU A 22 2.01 -3.15 -16.26
N TYR A 23 1.15 -3.26 -15.25
CA TYR A 23 1.50 -3.86 -13.97
C TYR A 23 1.89 -5.33 -14.12
N ARG A 24 1.11 -6.11 -14.88
CA ARG A 24 1.41 -7.54 -15.14
C ARG A 24 2.70 -7.74 -15.95
N LEU A 25 2.97 -6.88 -16.93
CA LEU A 25 4.23 -6.93 -17.66
C LEU A 25 5.44 -6.70 -16.73
N ARG A 26 5.36 -5.71 -15.85
CA ARG A 26 6.39 -5.45 -14.83
C ARG A 26 6.55 -6.62 -13.87
N GLU A 27 5.45 -7.25 -13.46
CA GLU A 27 5.47 -8.44 -12.61
C GLU A 27 6.25 -9.59 -13.27
N LEU A 28 5.99 -9.85 -14.55
CA LEU A 28 6.70 -10.87 -15.33
C LEU A 28 8.19 -10.56 -15.49
N GLU A 29 8.55 -9.30 -15.76
CA GLU A 29 9.95 -8.86 -15.84
C GLU A 29 10.69 -9.11 -14.52
N LEU A 30 10.06 -8.77 -13.38
CA LEU A 30 10.63 -9.01 -12.06
C LEU A 30 10.81 -10.50 -11.77
N MET A 31 9.82 -11.34 -12.13
CA MET A 31 9.93 -12.79 -11.99
C MET A 31 11.08 -13.37 -12.81
N HIS A 32 11.30 -12.86 -14.04
CA HIS A 32 12.41 -13.27 -14.89
C HIS A 32 13.77 -12.87 -14.29
N ASP A 33 13.86 -11.71 -13.64
CA ASP A 33 15.02 -11.26 -12.87
C ASP A 33 15.24 -12.03 -11.55
N GLY A 34 14.36 -12.98 -11.21
CA GLY A 34 14.38 -13.69 -9.93
C GLY A 34 14.00 -12.83 -8.73
N LYS A 35 13.42 -11.64 -8.97
CA LYS A 35 12.93 -10.73 -7.93
C LYS A 35 11.49 -11.09 -7.61
N ILE A 36 11.14 -11.19 -6.33
CA ILE A 36 9.75 -11.37 -5.90
C ILE A 36 9.02 -10.04 -6.17
N PRO A 37 7.99 -10.02 -7.05
CA PRO A 37 7.19 -8.83 -7.25
C PRO A 37 6.52 -8.45 -5.93
N ILE A 38 6.51 -7.16 -5.59
CA ILE A 38 5.78 -6.67 -4.42
C ILE A 38 4.30 -6.92 -4.69
N MET A 39 3.80 -8.07 -4.26
CA MET A 39 2.37 -8.26 -4.06
C MET A 39 1.96 -7.18 -3.06
N VAL A 40 0.96 -6.38 -3.40
CA VAL A 40 0.33 -5.45 -2.46
C VAL A 40 -0.23 -6.30 -1.33
N GLN A 41 0.60 -6.61 -0.33
CA GLN A 41 0.18 -7.24 0.90
C GLN A 41 -0.71 -6.22 1.57
N GLU A 42 -2.00 -6.52 1.61
CA GLU A 42 -2.95 -5.79 2.42
C GLU A 42 -2.41 -5.69 3.85
N ARG A 43 -1.92 -4.50 4.21
CA ARG A 43 -1.79 -3.97 5.58
C ARG A 43 -0.98 -4.79 6.60
N ALA A 44 -0.21 -5.80 6.20
CA ALA A 44 0.58 -6.59 7.17
C ALA A 44 1.67 -5.76 7.87
N ASN A 45 2.12 -4.67 7.26
CA ASN A 45 3.20 -3.83 7.80
C ASN A 45 2.75 -2.44 8.27
N TRP A 46 1.45 -2.21 8.53
CA TRP A 46 1.08 -0.99 9.25
C TRP A 46 1.70 -1.06 10.64
N PRO A 47 2.50 -0.07 11.08
CA PRO A 47 3.08 -0.11 12.42
C PRO A 47 1.94 -0.23 13.42
N LYS A 48 1.92 -1.33 14.18
CA LYS A 48 0.94 -1.52 15.25
C LYS A 48 0.96 -0.26 16.11
N LYS A 49 -0.21 0.34 16.34
CA LYS A 49 -0.33 1.48 17.26
C LYS A 49 0.26 1.05 18.59
N ILE A 50 1.33 1.72 19.01
CA ILE A 50 1.97 1.46 20.29
C ILE A 50 0.97 1.70 21.42
N GLY A 51 0.83 0.72 22.30
CA GLY A 51 -0.04 0.83 23.45
C GLY A 51 0.49 1.84 24.46
N HIS A 52 -0.40 2.63 25.07
CA HIS A 52 -0.06 3.68 26.04
C HIS A 52 0.82 3.18 27.21
N ASN A 53 0.65 1.92 27.64
CA ASN A 53 1.41 1.31 28.72
C ASN A 53 2.61 0.46 28.28
N GLU A 54 2.83 0.29 26.96
CA GLU A 54 3.97 -0.48 26.44
C GLU A 54 5.29 0.26 26.64
N LEU A 55 6.42 -0.45 26.55
CA LEU A 55 7.74 0.18 26.64
C LEU A 55 7.95 1.15 25.49
N CYS A 56 8.53 2.31 25.80
CA CYS A 56 8.78 3.33 24.80
C CYS A 56 9.92 2.90 23.85
N PRO A 57 9.75 3.04 22.52
CA PRO A 57 10.72 2.57 21.53
C PRO A 57 12.02 3.39 21.51
N CYS A 58 12.10 4.50 22.26
CA CYS A 58 13.33 5.28 22.41
C CYS A 58 14.40 4.60 23.29
N GLY A 59 14.10 3.44 23.89
CA GLY A 59 15.05 2.71 24.74
C GLY A 59 15.21 3.26 26.16
N SER A 60 14.37 4.21 26.60
CA SER A 60 14.46 4.81 27.93
C SER A 60 14.07 3.89 29.10
N GLY A 61 13.50 2.71 28.81
CA GLY A 61 12.93 1.79 29.80
C GLY A 61 11.60 2.26 30.43
N LYS A 62 11.09 3.44 30.05
CA LYS A 62 9.82 3.98 30.55
C LYS A 62 8.64 3.50 29.69
N LYS A 63 7.45 3.43 30.29
CA LYS A 63 6.18 3.23 29.55
C LYS A 63 5.94 4.39 28.58
N TYR A 64 5.30 4.13 27.43
CA TYR A 64 5.10 5.09 26.34
C TYR A 64 4.43 6.37 26.83
N ASN A 65 3.38 6.26 27.64
CA ASN A 65 2.67 7.37 28.28
C ASN A 65 3.52 8.26 29.19
N ARG A 66 4.59 7.73 29.77
CA ARG A 66 5.50 8.45 30.65
C ARG A 66 6.75 8.93 29.91
N CYS A 67 6.77 8.81 28.59
CA CYS A 67 7.90 9.19 27.76
C CYS A 67 7.44 10.03 26.56
N HIS A 68 7.13 9.40 25.42
CA HIS A 68 6.78 10.10 24.17
C HIS A 68 5.27 10.09 23.86
N GLY A 69 4.46 9.36 24.62
CA GLY A 69 3.02 9.21 24.43
C GLY A 69 2.18 10.17 25.25
N ARG A 70 2.56 11.44 25.33
CA ARG A 70 1.76 12.48 25.99
C ARG A 70 0.36 12.62 25.37
#